data_AF-A0A377JMX0-F1
#
_entry.id   AF-A0A377JMX0-F1
#
_cell.length_a   1.000
_cell.length_b   1.000
_cell.length_c   1.000
_cell.angle_alpha   90.00
_cell.angle_beta   90.00
_cell.angle_gamma   90.00
#
_symmetry.space_group_name_H-M   'P 1'
#
loop_
_entity.id
_entity.type
_entity.pdbx_description
1 polymer ?
#
loop_
_entity_poly.entity_id
_entity_poly.type
_entity_poly.pdbx_seq_one_letter_code
_entity_poly.pdbx_strand_id
1 'polypeptide(L)'
;MKVSKEHQEWIKQYAKSHNLTEEAALNKLIGDVRETQESERVSLQQQIIERLPNLNLEQMREIRQRVEQFLSDVISRFVRSN
;
A
#
# COMPACT_ATOMS: atom_id res chain seq x y z
N MET A 1 -17.04 9.54 0.80
CA MET A 1 -16.83 8.90 -0.51
C MET A 1 -18.03 8.05 -0.84
N LYS A 2 -18.66 8.21 -2.01
CA LYS A 2 -19.75 7.32 -2.45
C LYS A 2 -19.12 6.12 -3.16
N VAL A 3 -19.27 4.94 -2.60
CA VAL A 3 -18.90 3.66 -3.24
C VAL A 3 -19.78 3.50 -4.48
N SER A 4 -19.20 3.16 -5.65
CA SER A 4 -20.00 3.02 -6.88
C SER A 4 -20.99 1.86 -6.75
N LYS A 5 -22.12 1.93 -7.46
CA LYS A 5 -23.17 0.89 -7.42
C LYS A 5 -22.60 -0.50 -7.75
N GLU A 6 -21.69 -0.59 -8.72
CA GLU A 6 -21.03 -1.84 -9.11
C GLU A 6 -20.26 -2.49 -7.96
N HIS A 7 -19.55 -1.69 -7.15
CA HIS A 7 -18.81 -2.22 -6.00
C HIS A 7 -19.76 -2.73 -4.89
N GLN A 8 -20.93 -2.10 -4.72
CA GLN A 8 -21.95 -2.57 -3.78
C GLN A 8 -22.60 -3.88 -4.24
N GLU A 9 -22.90 -4.01 -5.54
CA GLU A 9 -23.40 -5.25 -6.14
C GLU A 9 -22.39 -6.40 -5.97
N TRP A 10 -21.10 -6.10 -6.15
CA TRP A 10 -20.04 -7.09 -6.00
C TRP A 10 -19.88 -7.58 -4.56
N ILE A 11 -19.89 -6.66 -3.57
CA ILE A 11 -19.84 -7.03 -2.14
C ILE A 11 -21.04 -7.92 -1.76
N LYS A 12 -22.23 -7.62 -2.29
CA LYS A 12 -23.44 -8.44 -2.08
C LYS A 12 -23.31 -9.85 -2.65
N GLN A 13 -22.77 -9.98 -3.87
CA GLN A 13 -22.54 -11.28 -4.49
C GLN A 13 -21.48 -12.09 -3.74
N TYR A 14 -20.40 -11.44 -3.30
CA TYR A 14 -19.35 -12.07 -2.49
C TYR A 14 -19.89 -12.55 -1.13
N ALA A 15 -20.68 -11.71 -0.44
CA ALA A 15 -21.33 -12.06 0.82
C ALA A 15 -22.24 -13.28 0.65
N LYS A 16 -23.04 -13.31 -0.42
CA LYS A 16 -23.93 -14.43 -0.73
C LYS A 16 -23.17 -15.73 -1.03
N SER A 17 -22.08 -15.67 -1.80
CA SER A 17 -21.30 -16.86 -2.17
C SER A 17 -20.50 -17.45 -0.99
N HIS A 18 -20.14 -16.62 -0.02
CA HIS A 18 -19.37 -17.02 1.16
C HIS A 18 -20.22 -17.19 2.42
N ASN A 19 -21.55 -17.06 2.31
CA ASN A 19 -22.50 -17.11 3.42
C ASN A 19 -22.13 -16.15 4.56
N LEU A 20 -21.73 -14.93 4.20
CA LEU A 20 -21.36 -13.84 5.09
C LEU A 20 -22.41 -12.74 5.08
N THR A 21 -22.42 -11.89 6.11
CA THR A 21 -23.11 -10.59 6.03
C THR A 21 -22.33 -9.63 5.13
N GLU A 22 -23.00 -8.64 4.53
CA GLU A 22 -22.32 -7.63 3.69
C GLU A 22 -21.20 -6.89 4.46
N GLU A 23 -21.40 -6.64 5.75
CA GLU A 23 -20.39 -6.03 6.63
C GLU A 23 -19.19 -6.97 6.86
N ALA A 24 -19.43 -8.26 7.12
CA ALA A 24 -18.36 -9.24 7.29
C ALA A 24 -17.57 -9.46 5.98
N ALA A 25 -18.26 -9.46 4.84
CA ALA A 25 -17.64 -9.51 3.52
C ALA A 25 -16.74 -8.29 3.28
N LEU A 26 -17.24 -7.08 3.56
CA LEU A 26 -16.45 -5.85 3.42
C LEU A 26 -15.22 -5.86 4.32
N ASN A 27 -15.37 -6.23 5.60
CA ASN A 27 -14.26 -6.29 6.54
C ASN A 27 -13.22 -7.33 6.13
N LYS A 28 -13.65 -8.48 5.61
CA LYS A 28 -12.76 -9.50 5.07
C LYS A 28 -11.97 -8.98 3.86
N LEU A 29 -12.65 -8.37 2.90
CA LEU A 29 -12.02 -7.79 1.71
C LEU A 29 -11.02 -6.69 2.06
N ILE A 30 -11.35 -5.83 3.03
CA ILE A 30 -10.42 -4.82 3.54
C ILE A 30 -9.21 -5.49 4.23
N GLY A 31 -9.44 -6.57 4.99
CA GLY A 31 -8.40 -7.39 5.61
C GLY A 31 -7.45 -7.99 4.57
N ASP A 32 -7.98 -8.67 3.57
CA ASP A 32 -7.22 -9.34 2.51
C ASP A 32 -6.35 -8.34 1.72
N VAL A 33 -6.88 -7.15 1.42
CA VAL A 33 -6.12 -6.08 0.76
C VAL A 33 -4.99 -5.58 1.65
N ARG A 34 -5.24 -5.38 2.95
CA ARG A 34 -4.22 -4.95 3.92
C ARG A 34 -3.12 -6.00 4.07
N GLU A 35 -3.47 -7.27 4.18
CA GLU A 35 -2.51 -8.38 4.29
C GLU A 35 -1.66 -8.53 3.03
N THR A 36 -2.27 -8.36 1.86
CA THR A 36 -1.54 -8.38 0.57
C THR A 36 -0.55 -7.23 0.51
N GLN A 37 -0.99 -6.00 0.81
CA GLN A 37 -0.12 -4.82 0.82
C GLN A 37 1.01 -4.93 1.87
N GLU A 38 0.72 -5.51 3.03
CA GLU A 38 1.70 -5.76 4.07
C GLU A 38 2.76 -6.77 3.61
N SER A 39 2.33 -7.87 2.98
CA SER A 39 3.23 -8.90 2.45
C SER A 39 4.12 -8.37 1.33
N GLU A 40 3.56 -7.57 0.42
CA GLU A 40 4.31 -6.88 -0.63
C GLU A 40 5.34 -5.90 -0.05
N ARG A 41 4.94 -5.12 0.98
CA ARG A 41 5.84 -4.20 1.68
C ARG A 41 7.01 -4.95 2.31
N VAL A 42 6.75 -6.03 3.03
CA VAL A 42 7.80 -6.85 3.67
C VAL A 42 8.73 -7.45 2.63
N SER A 43 8.20 -7.98 1.52
CA SER A 43 9.01 -8.50 0.41
C SER A 43 9.92 -7.44 -0.21
N LEU A 44 9.39 -6.24 -0.46
CA LEU A 44 10.19 -5.12 -0.99
C LEU A 44 11.27 -4.68 0.00
N GLN A 45 10.95 -4.60 1.30
CA GLN A 45 11.92 -4.30 2.34
C GLN A 45 13.04 -5.34 2.38
N GLN A 46 12.71 -6.62 2.29
CA GLN A 46 13.69 -7.70 2.26
C GLN A 46 14.62 -7.59 1.05
N GLN A 47 14.07 -7.33 -0.14
CA GLN A 47 14.87 -7.13 -1.36
C GLN A 47 15.79 -5.91 -1.28
N ILE A 48 15.35 -4.83 -0.61
CA ILE A 48 16.19 -3.65 -0.37
C ILE A 48 17.33 -4.01 0.60
N ILE A 49 17.02 -4.68 1.70
CA ILE A 49 17.99 -5.11 2.71
C ILE A 49 19.06 -6.03 2.11
N GLU A 50 18.67 -6.96 1.24
CA GLU A 50 19.61 -7.88 0.58
C GLU A 50 20.50 -7.18 -0.45
N ARG A 51 20.03 -6.09 -1.05
CA ARG A 51 20.79 -5.32 -2.04
C ARG A 51 21.71 -4.28 -1.39
N LEU A 52 21.33 -3.74 -0.22
CA LEU A 52 22.08 -2.70 0.51
C LEU A 52 23.59 -3.02 0.68
N PRO A 53 24.03 -4.24 1.07
CA PRO A 53 25.44 -4.59 1.22
C PRO A 53 26.23 -4.61 -0.09
N ASN A 54 25.54 -4.72 -1.23
CA ASN A 54 26.14 -4.83 -2.56
C ASN A 54 26.14 -3.49 -3.32
N LEU A 55 25.68 -2.41 -2.70
CA LEU A 55 25.67 -1.09 -3.31
C LEU A 55 27.06 -0.46 -3.24
N ASN A 56 27.51 0.08 -4.36
CA ASN A 56 28.70 0.91 -4.38
C ASN A 56 28.41 2.34 -3.85
N LEU A 57 29.47 3.11 -3.64
CA LEU A 57 29.40 4.48 -3.09
C LEU A 57 28.51 5.43 -3.92
N GLU A 58 28.51 5.30 -5.24
CA GLU A 58 27.68 6.15 -6.12
C GLU A 58 26.20 5.77 -6.01
N GLN A 59 25.88 4.48 -5.99
CA GLN A 59 24.51 3.99 -5.83
C GLN A 59 23.93 4.37 -4.47
N MET A 60 24.73 4.33 -3.40
CA MET A 60 24.30 4.80 -2.08
C MET A 60 24.03 6.32 -2.06
N ARG A 61 24.85 7.12 -2.75
CA ARG A 61 24.62 8.57 -2.88
C ARG A 61 23.34 8.88 -3.66
N GLU A 62 23.08 8.15 -4.74
CA GLU A 62 21.89 8.34 -5.56
C GLU A 62 20.61 7.98 -4.79
N ILE A 63 20.62 6.86 -4.05
CA ILE A 63 19.50 6.48 -3.18
C ILE A 63 19.26 7.55 -2.11
N ARG A 64 20.32 8.06 -1.46
CA ARG A 64 20.20 9.13 -0.47
C ARG A 64 19.53 10.38 -1.05
N GLN A 65 19.97 10.85 -2.22
CA GLN A 65 19.38 12.03 -2.87
C GLN A 65 17.90 11.82 -3.21
N ARG A 66 17.53 10.63 -3.70
CA ARG A 66 16.13 10.30 -3.98
C ARG A 66 15.26 10.27 -2.73
N VAL A 67 15.79 9.75 -1.61
CA VAL A 67 15.08 9.75 -0.31
C VAL A 67 14.88 11.18 0.19
N GLU A 68 15.91 12.02 0.11
CA GLU A 68 15.83 13.44 0.51
C GLU A 68 14.81 14.21 -0.34
N GLN A 69 14.76 13.98 -1.66
CA GLN A 69 13.75 14.55 -2.55
C GLN A 69 12.33 14.08 -2.20
N PHE A 70 12.14 12.78 -1.96
CA PHE A 70 10.84 12.23 -1.59
C PHE A 70 10.32 12.84 -0.29
N LEU A 71 11.17 12.97 0.74
CA LEU A 71 10.80 13.61 2.00
C LEU A 71 10.46 15.09 1.81
N SER A 72 11.22 15.81 0.98
CA SER A 72 10.94 17.21 0.66
C SER A 72 9.59 17.39 -0.04
N ASP A 73 9.25 16.50 -0.97
CA ASP A 73 7.98 16.50 -1.69
C ASP A 73 6.79 16.19 -0.77
N VAL A 74 6.93 15.21 0.12
CA VAL A 74 5.88 14.86 1.10
C VAL A 74 5.63 16.02 2.06
N ILE A 75 6.70 16.62 2.61
CA ILE A 75 6.59 17.79 3.49
C ILE A 75 5.97 18.97 2.75
N SER A 76 6.38 19.23 1.51
CA SER A 76 5.83 20.32 0.69
C SER A 76 4.35 20.13 0.38
N ARG A 77 3.89 18.90 0.15
CA ARG A 77 2.46 18.61 -0.04
C ARG A 77 1.68 18.78 1.25
N PHE A 78 2.22 18.34 2.38
CA PHE A 78 1.57 18.48 3.69
C PHE A 78 1.40 19.95 4.11
N VAL A 79 2.40 20.79 3.83
CA VAL A 79 2.33 22.23 4.11
C VAL A 79 1.36 22.97 3.19
N ARG A 80 1.13 22.52 1.95
CA ARG A 80 0.16 23.13 1.01
C ARG A 80 -1.29 22.71 1.23
N SER A 81 -1.56 21.70 2.06
CA SER A 81 -2.90 21.19 2.35
C SER A 81 -3.47 21.67 3.70
N ASN A 82 -2.75 22.52 4.43
CA ASN A 82 -3.24 23.31 5.57
C ASN A 82 -3.35 24.79 5.17
#